data_AF-A0A0G1ME35-F1
#
_entry.id   AF-A0A0G1ME35-F1
#
_cell.length_a   1.000
_cell.length_b   1.000
_cell.length_c   1.000
_cell.angle_alpha   90.00
_cell.angle_beta   90.00
_cell.angle_gamma   90.00
#
_symmetry.space_group_name_H-M   'P 1'
#
loop_
_entity.id
_entity.type
_entity.pdbx_description
1 polymer ?
#
loop_
_entity_poly.entity_id
_entity_poly.type
_entity_poly.pdbx_seq_one_letter_code
_entity_poly.pdbx_strand_id
1 'polypeptide(L)'
;MSDVLVIDVETKKTFDEVGGERNIRELGISVAGVYSYAQDAFFAFEEHELAKLDEMVAVSNHIIGFNINHFDIPVMEPYLREGAFAKVAVSDLFEDATKFLGHRVGLQALTKVTLGASKSGHGLEALQWFREGRVEDVKKYCLDDVRLTRDLYEYGKKHGHVLFESNRDGSIRSIPVSWGKEIKRPVTDVVAEAFSNRRRLAIEYISSADSDGLGFRKSRLIDVYRIKPNGEIEAFCHLRNGVRMFRLNRIARAELADETYAIPTDAQGILFI
;
A
#
# COMPACT_ATOMS: atom_id res chain seq x y z
N MET A 1 -24.64 -1.29 -7.41
CA MET A 1 -23.16 -1.24 -7.48
C MET A 1 -22.65 -1.75 -6.16
N SER A 2 -21.61 -2.57 -6.14
CA SER A 2 -20.94 -2.98 -4.90
C SER A 2 -20.08 -1.85 -4.38
N ASP A 3 -20.04 -1.67 -3.06
CA ASP A 3 -19.31 -0.56 -2.41
C ASP A 3 -17.85 -0.94 -2.12
N VAL A 4 -17.00 0.07 -2.01
CA VAL A 4 -15.65 -0.02 -1.45
C VAL A 4 -15.66 0.68 -0.11
N LEU A 5 -15.15 0.04 0.93
CA LEU A 5 -15.12 0.59 2.28
C LEU A 5 -13.69 0.82 2.74
N VAL A 6 -13.46 1.92 3.46
CA VAL A 6 -12.25 2.10 4.28
C VAL A 6 -12.67 1.95 5.73
N ILE A 7 -12.01 1.08 6.49
CA ILE A 7 -12.42 0.72 7.85
C ILE A 7 -11.22 0.81 8.81
N ASP A 8 -11.51 1.27 10.02
CA ASP A 8 -10.63 1.27 11.19
C ASP A 8 -11.48 1.02 12.44
N VAL A 9 -10.94 0.35 13.46
CA VAL A 9 -11.65 0.13 14.73
C VAL A 9 -10.83 0.53 15.96
N GLU A 10 -11.52 1.11 16.92
CA GLU A 10 -11.04 1.35 18.27
C GLU A 10 -11.59 0.31 19.22
N THR A 11 -10.78 -0.12 20.19
CA THR A 11 -11.14 -1.22 21.10
C THR A 11 -11.61 -0.73 22.46
N LYS A 12 -12.24 -1.64 23.23
CA LYS A 12 -12.64 -1.39 24.63
C LYS A 12 -11.60 -1.81 25.65
N LYS A 13 -10.72 -2.73 25.28
CA LYS A 13 -9.72 -3.36 26.14
C LYS A 13 -8.34 -3.32 25.50
N THR A 14 -7.31 -3.42 26.32
CA THR A 14 -5.94 -3.69 25.89
C THR A 14 -5.72 -5.19 25.68
N PHE A 15 -4.60 -5.54 25.03
CA PHE A 15 -4.15 -6.92 24.95
C PHE A 15 -3.91 -7.55 26.33
N ASP A 16 -3.39 -6.78 27.30
CA ASP A 16 -3.16 -7.29 28.65
C ASP A 16 -4.46 -7.69 29.35
N GLU A 17 -5.53 -6.91 29.16
CA GLU A 17 -6.85 -7.19 29.74
C GLU A 17 -7.52 -8.45 29.18
N VAL A 18 -7.17 -8.86 27.95
CA VAL A 18 -7.67 -10.09 27.33
C VAL A 18 -6.69 -11.25 27.40
N GLY A 19 -5.53 -11.10 28.06
CA GLY A 19 -4.54 -12.18 28.18
C GLY A 19 -3.69 -12.42 26.93
N GLY A 20 -3.45 -11.35 26.15
CA GLY A 20 -2.50 -11.29 25.04
C GLY A 20 -3.15 -11.30 23.66
N GLU A 21 -2.30 -11.10 22.63
CA GLU A 21 -2.70 -10.98 21.22
C GLU A 21 -3.47 -12.19 20.66
N ARG A 22 -3.23 -13.39 21.22
CA ARG A 22 -4.00 -14.59 20.87
C ARG A 22 -5.51 -14.45 21.09
N ASN A 23 -5.92 -13.53 21.95
CA ASN A 23 -7.32 -13.26 22.32
C ASN A 23 -7.83 -11.96 21.69
N ILE A 24 -7.30 -11.57 20.52
CA ILE A 24 -7.65 -10.34 19.81
C ILE A 24 -9.17 -10.14 19.62
N ARG A 25 -9.92 -11.23 19.44
CA ARG A 25 -11.39 -11.21 19.30
C ARG A 25 -12.12 -10.74 20.56
N GLU A 26 -11.46 -10.79 21.72
CA GLU A 26 -12.04 -10.43 23.02
C GLU A 26 -11.86 -8.95 23.37
N LEU A 27 -11.12 -8.19 22.55
CA LEU A 27 -10.83 -6.77 22.79
C LEU A 27 -12.11 -5.92 22.80
N GLY A 28 -13.10 -6.32 22.01
CA GLY A 28 -14.36 -5.63 21.81
C GLY A 28 -14.20 -4.27 21.12
N ILE A 29 -15.25 -3.79 20.46
CA ILE A 29 -15.22 -2.53 19.69
C ILE A 29 -15.84 -1.40 20.50
N SER A 30 -15.09 -0.32 20.71
CA SER A 30 -15.64 0.94 21.24
C SER A 30 -16.29 1.75 20.11
N VAL A 31 -15.56 1.94 19.00
CA VAL A 31 -16.06 2.60 17.78
C VAL A 31 -15.49 1.90 16.54
N ALA A 32 -16.31 1.70 15.51
CA ALA A 32 -15.87 1.37 14.17
C ALA A 32 -16.10 2.57 13.24
N GLY A 33 -15.02 3.05 12.62
CA GLY A 33 -15.04 4.12 11.62
C GLY A 33 -15.10 3.54 10.21
N VAL A 34 -15.91 4.15 9.34
CA VAL A 34 -16.08 3.71 7.96
C VAL A 34 -16.12 4.91 7.02
N TYR A 35 -15.45 4.81 5.88
CA TYR A 35 -15.75 5.64 4.71
C TYR A 35 -16.33 4.75 3.60
N SER A 36 -17.48 5.14 3.06
CA SER A 36 -18.13 4.49 1.91
C SER A 36 -17.85 5.28 0.64
N TYR A 37 -17.26 4.64 -0.36
CA TYR A 37 -17.06 5.27 -1.67
C TYR A 37 -18.38 5.46 -2.42
N ALA A 38 -19.34 4.54 -2.28
CA ALA A 38 -20.64 4.63 -2.94
C ALA A 38 -21.51 5.78 -2.39
N GLN A 39 -21.36 6.10 -1.10
CA GLN A 39 -22.11 7.18 -0.44
C GLN A 39 -21.31 8.48 -0.32
N ASP A 40 -20.00 8.45 -0.60
CA ASP A 40 -19.05 9.53 -0.35
C ASP A 40 -19.19 10.14 1.06
N ALA A 41 -19.27 9.26 2.06
CA ALA A 41 -19.62 9.65 3.43
C ALA A 41 -18.84 8.85 4.48
N PHE A 42 -18.60 9.49 5.61
CA PHE A 42 -18.02 8.89 6.81
C PHE A 42 -19.11 8.49 7.80
N PHE A 43 -18.93 7.33 8.43
CA PHE A 43 -19.82 6.79 9.45
C PHE A 43 -18.98 6.32 10.65
N ALA A 44 -19.48 6.56 11.86
CA ALA A 44 -18.90 6.01 13.07
C ALA A 44 -20.00 5.25 13.81
N PHE A 45 -19.74 3.98 14.11
CA PHE A 45 -20.68 3.09 14.78
C PHE A 45 -20.15 2.74 16.15
N GLU A 46 -20.96 2.97 17.18
CA GLU A 46 -20.71 2.35 18.48
C GLU A 46 -21.10 0.87 18.44
N GLU A 47 -20.69 0.11 19.46
CA GLU A 47 -20.93 -1.34 19.53
C GLU A 47 -22.41 -1.72 19.28
N HIS A 48 -23.35 -0.96 19.85
CA HIS A 48 -24.79 -1.21 19.72
C HIS A 48 -25.34 -0.93 18.31
N GLU A 49 -24.54 -0.31 17.44
CA GLU A 49 -24.89 0.04 16.06
C GLU A 49 -24.20 -0.85 15.02
N LEU A 50 -23.35 -1.80 15.42
CA LEU A 50 -22.54 -2.63 14.51
C LEU A 50 -23.37 -3.51 13.56
N ALA A 51 -24.66 -3.69 13.81
CA ALA A 51 -25.58 -4.29 12.83
C ALA A 51 -25.59 -3.49 11.51
N LYS A 52 -25.47 -2.15 11.56
CA LYS A 52 -25.38 -1.29 10.36
C LYS A 52 -24.05 -1.50 9.62
N LEU A 53 -22.96 -1.73 10.36
CA LEU A 53 -21.66 -2.07 9.77
C LEU A 53 -21.73 -3.40 9.02
N ASP A 54 -22.38 -4.42 9.60
CA ASP A 54 -22.60 -5.72 8.95
C ASP A 54 -23.39 -5.58 7.63
N GLU A 55 -24.41 -4.73 7.60
CA GLU A 55 -25.15 -4.41 6.38
C GLU A 55 -24.26 -3.77 5.30
N MET A 56 -23.40 -2.82 5.69
CA MET A 56 -22.45 -2.18 4.76
C MET A 56 -21.42 -3.17 4.22
N VAL A 57 -20.82 -4.00 5.08
CA VAL A 57 -19.83 -5.01 4.69
C VAL A 57 -20.47 -6.02 3.73
N ALA A 58 -21.70 -6.45 3.98
CA ALA A 58 -22.41 -7.44 3.16
C ALA A 58 -22.64 -7.03 1.69
N VAL A 59 -22.66 -5.72 1.40
CA VAL A 59 -22.82 -5.19 0.03
C VAL A 59 -21.52 -4.61 -0.54
N SER A 60 -20.42 -4.68 0.21
CA SER A 60 -19.10 -4.29 -0.25
C SER A 60 -18.43 -5.41 -1.05
N ASN A 61 -17.59 -5.05 -2.01
CA ASN A 61 -16.71 -6.01 -2.70
C ASN A 61 -15.23 -5.79 -2.40
N HIS A 62 -14.90 -4.70 -1.72
CA HIS A 62 -13.53 -4.35 -1.37
C HIS A 62 -13.48 -3.56 -0.06
N ILE A 63 -12.63 -3.98 0.86
CA ILE A 63 -12.30 -3.27 2.09
C ILE A 63 -10.83 -2.84 2.06
N ILE A 64 -10.58 -1.64 2.55
CA ILE A 64 -9.25 -1.04 2.67
C ILE A 64 -9.05 -0.71 4.15
N GLY A 65 -7.88 -1.02 4.69
CA GLY A 65 -7.55 -0.64 6.06
C GLY A 65 -6.03 -0.65 6.29
N PHE A 66 -5.62 -0.33 7.51
CA PHE A 66 -4.22 -0.27 7.89
C PHE A 66 -3.93 -1.28 9.00
N ASN A 67 -3.23 -2.37 8.69
CA ASN A 67 -3.06 -3.55 9.56
C ASN A 67 -4.38 -4.31 9.81
N ILE A 68 -5.32 -4.17 8.86
CA ILE A 68 -6.70 -4.65 8.95
C ILE A 68 -6.82 -6.17 8.95
N ASN A 69 -5.93 -6.88 8.23
CA ASN A 69 -5.94 -8.34 8.18
C ASN A 69 -5.60 -8.95 9.55
N HIS A 70 -4.62 -8.34 10.22
CA HIS A 70 -4.09 -8.84 11.48
C HIS A 70 -4.87 -8.31 12.69
N PHE A 71 -5.51 -7.14 12.58
CA PHE A 71 -6.13 -6.45 13.70
C PHE A 71 -7.64 -6.28 13.57
N ASP A 72 -8.10 -5.37 12.71
CA ASP A 72 -9.50 -4.93 12.70
C ASP A 72 -10.47 -6.04 12.29
N ILE A 73 -10.14 -6.85 11.27
CA ILE A 73 -10.99 -7.97 10.84
C ILE A 73 -11.21 -8.96 12.00
N PRO A 74 -10.17 -9.49 12.66
CA PRO A 74 -10.36 -10.34 13.84
C PRO A 74 -11.18 -9.69 14.96
N VAL A 75 -11.05 -8.38 15.18
CA VAL A 75 -11.82 -7.64 16.20
C VAL A 75 -13.30 -7.48 15.80
N MET A 76 -13.60 -7.32 14.50
CA MET A 76 -14.96 -7.19 13.97
C MET A 76 -15.70 -8.52 13.86
N GLU A 77 -15.02 -9.63 13.61
CA GLU A 77 -15.63 -10.95 13.39
C GLU A 77 -16.72 -11.36 14.42
N PRO A 78 -16.57 -11.13 15.74
CA PRO A 78 -17.60 -11.48 16.72
C PRO A 78 -18.92 -10.70 16.58
N TYR A 79 -18.90 -9.57 15.87
CA TYR A 79 -20.02 -8.65 15.72
C TYR A 79 -20.75 -8.77 14.38
N LEU A 80 -20.12 -9.41 13.40
CA LEU A 80 -20.64 -9.54 12.04
C LEU A 80 -21.15 -10.95 11.78
N ARG A 81 -21.92 -11.10 10.70
CA ARG A 81 -22.37 -12.44 10.27
C ARG A 81 -21.18 -13.33 9.92
N GLU A 82 -21.33 -14.63 10.15
CA GLU A 82 -20.28 -15.60 9.83
C GLU A 82 -19.86 -15.50 8.36
N GLY A 83 -18.55 -15.38 8.12
CA GLY A 83 -17.99 -15.26 6.77
C GLY A 83 -18.25 -13.92 6.08
N ALA A 84 -18.59 -12.84 6.81
CA ALA A 84 -18.81 -11.50 6.26
C ALA A 84 -17.68 -11.05 5.31
N PHE A 85 -16.44 -11.37 5.62
CA PHE A 85 -15.26 -10.99 4.82
C PHE A 85 -14.84 -12.03 3.78
N ALA A 86 -15.45 -13.22 3.74
CA ALA A 86 -14.96 -14.36 2.96
C ALA A 86 -14.93 -14.14 1.44
N LYS A 87 -15.73 -13.18 0.93
CA LYS A 87 -15.82 -12.85 -0.50
C LYS A 87 -15.41 -11.40 -0.80
N VAL A 88 -14.87 -10.70 0.19
CA VAL A 88 -14.48 -9.29 0.07
C VAL A 88 -12.99 -9.24 -0.23
N ALA A 89 -12.60 -8.51 -1.29
CA ALA A 89 -11.18 -8.21 -1.49
C ALA A 89 -10.70 -7.33 -0.33
N VAL A 90 -9.48 -7.54 0.17
CA VAL A 90 -8.93 -6.71 1.24
C VAL A 90 -7.61 -6.09 0.78
N SER A 91 -7.47 -4.78 0.95
CA SER A 91 -6.21 -4.06 0.81
C SER A 91 -5.72 -3.62 2.17
N ASP A 92 -4.70 -4.31 2.68
CA ASP A 92 -3.99 -3.93 3.90
C ASP A 92 -2.75 -3.11 3.54
N LEU A 93 -2.84 -1.80 3.76
CA LEU A 93 -1.75 -0.88 3.39
C LEU A 93 -0.50 -1.08 4.24
N PHE A 94 -0.65 -1.59 5.47
CA PHE A 94 0.46 -1.89 6.36
C PHE A 94 1.25 -3.10 5.87
N GLU A 95 0.56 -4.17 5.46
CA GLU A 95 1.21 -5.36 4.92
C GLU A 95 1.97 -5.04 3.65
N ASP A 96 1.37 -4.30 2.72
CA ASP A 96 2.02 -3.88 1.47
C ASP A 96 3.29 -3.06 1.73
N ALA A 97 3.22 -2.08 2.63
CA ALA A 97 4.36 -1.26 3.00
C ALA A 97 5.46 -2.08 3.70
N THR A 98 5.08 -2.91 4.67
CA THR A 98 6.01 -3.74 5.46
C THR A 98 6.71 -4.77 4.59
N LYS A 99 5.99 -5.40 3.66
CA LYS A 99 6.54 -6.36 2.69
C LYS A 99 7.62 -5.73 1.82
N PHE A 100 7.44 -4.48 1.40
CA PHE A 100 8.44 -3.76 0.62
C PHE A 100 9.65 -3.32 1.46
N LEU A 101 9.40 -2.81 2.67
CA LEU A 101 10.43 -2.24 3.55
C LEU A 101 11.26 -3.30 4.29
N GLY A 102 10.70 -4.49 4.54
CA GLY A 102 11.29 -5.51 5.41
C GLY A 102 11.22 -5.16 6.91
N HIS A 103 10.50 -4.10 7.28
CA HIS A 103 10.26 -3.68 8.67
C HIS A 103 8.94 -2.91 8.76
N ARG A 104 8.37 -2.84 9.97
CA ARG A 104 7.09 -2.17 10.23
C ARG A 104 7.21 -0.66 10.02
N VAL A 105 6.15 -0.05 9.50
CA VAL A 105 5.97 1.40 9.40
C VAL A 105 4.55 1.76 9.81
N GLY A 106 4.37 2.84 10.58
CA GLY A 106 3.04 3.26 11.05
C GLY A 106 2.33 4.18 10.06
N LEU A 107 0.99 4.23 10.13
CA LEU A 107 0.15 5.08 9.27
C LEU A 107 0.62 6.54 9.27
N GLN A 108 0.88 7.09 10.45
CA GLN A 108 1.35 8.48 10.61
C GLN A 108 2.69 8.76 9.91
N ALA A 109 3.63 7.81 9.95
CA ALA A 109 4.91 7.97 9.30
C ALA A 109 4.77 8.06 7.77
N LEU A 110 3.80 7.32 7.22
CA LEU A 110 3.48 7.37 5.79
C LEU A 110 2.71 8.64 5.42
N THR A 111 1.66 8.97 6.16
CA THR A 111 0.74 10.06 5.81
C THR A 111 1.38 11.44 6.00
N LYS A 112 2.25 11.61 7.01
CA LYS A 112 2.98 12.87 7.24
C LYS A 112 3.74 13.31 6.00
N VAL A 113 4.53 12.40 5.43
CA VAL A 113 5.39 12.72 4.28
C VAL A 113 4.61 12.64 2.97
N THR A 114 3.71 11.68 2.84
CA THR A 114 2.96 11.45 1.59
C THR A 114 1.92 12.54 1.33
N LEU A 115 1.21 12.97 2.37
CA LEU A 115 0.06 13.87 2.27
C LEU A 115 0.35 15.27 2.83
N GLY A 116 1.49 15.48 3.50
CA GLY A 116 1.75 16.71 4.25
C GLY A 116 0.84 16.87 5.47
N ALA A 117 0.15 15.80 5.89
CA ALA A 117 -0.79 15.83 6.99
C ALA A 117 -0.04 15.87 8.33
N SER A 118 -0.33 16.87 9.15
CA SER A 118 0.11 16.89 10.56
C SER A 118 -1.10 16.53 11.43
N LYS A 119 -0.96 15.53 12.32
CA LYS A 119 -2.04 15.13 13.24
C LYS A 119 -2.37 16.25 14.24
N SER A 120 -3.61 16.27 14.71
CA SER A 120 -4.11 17.10 15.83
C SER A 120 -4.27 16.34 17.16
N GLY A 121 -3.76 15.11 17.30
CA GLY A 121 -3.84 14.31 18.54
C GLY A 121 -2.94 13.06 18.53
N HIS A 122 -2.78 12.37 19.67
CA HIS A 122 -1.91 11.19 19.81
C HIS A 122 -2.73 9.91 20.11
N GLY A 123 -2.46 8.81 19.41
CA GLY A 123 -3.23 7.56 19.48
C GLY A 123 -3.19 6.78 20.79
N LEU A 124 -2.54 7.30 21.84
CA LEU A 124 -2.57 6.70 23.17
C LEU A 124 -3.81 7.11 23.98
N GLU A 125 -4.69 7.93 23.40
CA GLU A 125 -5.80 8.55 24.13
C GLU A 125 -7.16 7.88 23.89
N ALA A 126 -7.37 7.13 22.79
CA ALA A 126 -8.70 6.60 22.43
C ALA A 126 -9.29 5.64 23.48
N LEU A 127 -8.51 4.67 23.95
CA LEU A 127 -8.94 3.74 25.00
C LEU A 127 -9.23 4.47 26.33
N GLN A 128 -8.42 5.48 26.65
CA GLN A 128 -8.60 6.28 27.86
C GLN A 128 -9.88 7.13 27.76
N TRP A 129 -10.11 7.79 26.63
CA TRP A 129 -11.34 8.53 26.36
C TRP A 129 -12.57 7.64 26.43
N PHE A 130 -12.51 6.40 25.92
CA PHE A 130 -13.59 5.45 26.05
C PHE A 130 -13.90 5.14 27.52
N ARG A 131 -12.87 4.89 28.35
CA ARG A 131 -13.03 4.67 29.80
C ARG A 131 -13.59 5.89 30.54
N GLU A 132 -13.31 7.09 30.04
CA GLU A 132 -13.85 8.36 30.56
C GLU A 132 -15.26 8.69 30.04
N GLY A 133 -15.84 7.85 29.17
CA GLY A 133 -17.14 8.10 28.54
C GLY A 133 -17.10 9.17 27.44
N ARG A 134 -15.92 9.58 26.97
CA ARG A 134 -15.69 10.58 25.92
C ARG A 134 -15.78 9.95 24.52
N VAL A 135 -16.90 9.27 24.25
CA VAL A 135 -17.10 8.49 23.01
C VAL A 135 -16.99 9.35 21.74
N GLU A 136 -17.43 10.61 21.80
CA GLU A 136 -17.32 11.53 20.65
C GLU A 136 -15.86 11.85 20.26
N ASP A 137 -14.94 11.83 21.22
CA ASP A 137 -13.51 12.01 20.91
C ASP A 137 -12.92 10.74 20.27
N VAL A 138 -13.36 9.56 20.70
CA VAL A 138 -13.03 8.27 20.07
C VAL A 138 -13.54 8.23 18.63
N LYS A 139 -14.79 8.67 18.38
CA LYS A 139 -15.36 8.74 17.03
C LYS A 139 -14.55 9.66 16.12
N LYS A 140 -14.21 10.87 16.57
CA LYS A 140 -13.39 11.81 15.79
C LYS A 140 -12.03 11.21 15.44
N TYR A 141 -11.38 10.58 16.43
CA TYR A 141 -10.08 9.96 16.24
C TYR A 141 -10.11 8.82 15.21
N CYS A 142 -11.06 7.89 15.37
CA CYS A 142 -11.24 6.77 14.46
C CYS A 142 -11.55 7.26 13.03
N LEU A 143 -12.46 8.23 12.88
CA LEU A 143 -12.76 8.83 11.57
C LEU A 143 -11.57 9.55 10.94
N ASP A 144 -10.68 10.15 11.74
CA ASP A 144 -9.44 10.73 11.25
C ASP A 144 -8.47 9.67 10.71
N ASP A 145 -8.33 8.53 11.38
CA ASP A 145 -7.49 7.43 10.89
C ASP A 145 -8.11 6.74 9.65
N VAL A 146 -9.44 6.62 9.56
CA VAL A 146 -10.15 6.22 8.31
C VAL A 146 -9.84 7.20 7.18
N ARG A 147 -9.97 8.52 7.43
CA ARG A 147 -9.70 9.55 6.43
C ARG A 147 -8.26 9.49 5.94
N LEU A 148 -7.30 9.36 6.86
CA LEU A 148 -5.88 9.25 6.53
C LEU A 148 -5.58 7.98 5.73
N THR A 149 -6.19 6.84 6.08
CA THR A 149 -6.07 5.58 5.35
C THR A 149 -6.62 5.70 3.94
N ARG A 150 -7.82 6.30 3.78
CA ARG A 150 -8.43 6.59 2.48
C ARG A 150 -7.53 7.49 1.63
N ASP A 151 -7.07 8.60 2.19
CA ASP A 151 -6.26 9.59 1.48
C ASP A 151 -4.90 9.00 1.05
N LEU A 152 -4.31 8.15 1.90
CA LEU A 152 -3.09 7.41 1.58
C LEU A 152 -3.32 6.42 0.44
N TYR A 153 -4.41 5.64 0.50
CA TYR A 153 -4.79 4.71 -0.56
C TYR A 153 -4.97 5.41 -1.90
N GLU A 154 -5.74 6.51 -1.93
CA GLU A 154 -5.99 7.27 -3.16
C GLU A 154 -4.72 7.93 -3.70
N TYR A 155 -3.84 8.42 -2.82
CA TYR A 155 -2.51 8.87 -3.23
C TYR A 155 -1.72 7.74 -3.90
N GLY A 156 -1.63 6.58 -3.24
CA GLY A 156 -0.86 5.44 -3.75
C GLY A 156 -1.41 4.89 -5.06
N LYS A 157 -2.74 4.81 -5.20
CA LYS A 157 -3.44 4.42 -6.44
C LYS A 157 -3.11 5.36 -7.60
N LYS A 158 -3.16 6.68 -7.36
CA LYS A 158 -2.84 7.70 -8.35
C LYS A 158 -1.35 7.74 -8.71
N HIS A 159 -0.47 7.76 -7.71
CA HIS A 159 0.97 8.02 -7.88
C HIS A 159 1.84 6.75 -7.95
N GLY A 160 1.27 5.58 -7.68
CA GLY A 160 1.94 4.28 -7.76
C GLY A 160 3.04 4.11 -6.70
N HIS A 161 3.04 4.99 -5.69
CA HIS A 161 3.95 4.95 -4.56
C HIS A 161 3.38 5.74 -3.40
N VAL A 162 3.88 5.46 -2.20
CA VAL A 162 3.75 6.32 -1.01
C VAL A 162 5.14 6.67 -0.49
N LEU A 163 5.24 7.62 0.43
CA LEU A 163 6.49 8.16 0.94
C LEU A 163 6.65 7.88 2.42
N PHE A 164 7.91 7.76 2.87
CA PHE A 164 8.28 7.67 4.27
C PHE A 164 9.63 8.36 4.51
N GLU A 165 9.86 8.75 5.75
CA GLU A 165 11.15 9.24 6.21
C GLU A 165 12.01 8.05 6.69
N SER A 166 13.21 7.92 6.15
CA SER A 166 14.13 6.84 6.52
C SER A 166 14.74 7.09 7.89
N ASN A 167 14.51 6.17 8.84
CA ASN A 167 15.13 6.20 10.18
C ASN A 167 16.66 6.12 10.16
N ARG A 168 17.29 5.79 9.01
CA ARG A 168 18.75 5.67 8.89
C ARG A 168 19.43 7.00 8.64
N ASP A 169 18.82 7.87 7.85
CA ASP A 169 19.46 9.07 7.30
C ASP A 169 18.51 10.29 7.22
N GLY A 170 17.27 10.18 7.70
CA GLY A 170 16.25 11.23 7.64
C GLY A 170 15.76 11.55 6.22
N SER A 171 16.22 10.81 5.21
CA SER A 171 15.86 11.10 3.82
C SER A 171 14.45 10.61 3.48
N ILE A 172 13.74 11.36 2.65
CA ILE A 172 12.46 10.92 2.11
C ILE A 172 12.70 9.86 1.03
N ARG A 173 12.04 8.71 1.21
CA ARG A 173 12.12 7.56 0.30
C ARG A 173 10.71 7.15 -0.12
N SER A 174 10.61 6.50 -1.28
CA SER A 174 9.33 5.98 -1.77
C SER A 174 9.22 4.45 -1.66
N ILE A 175 7.99 4.02 -1.41
CA ILE A 175 7.50 2.64 -1.42
C ILE A 175 6.59 2.50 -2.65
N PRO A 176 7.00 1.76 -3.69
CA PRO A 176 6.14 1.46 -4.83
C PRO A 176 4.90 0.67 -4.38
N VAL A 177 3.73 1.05 -4.88
CA VAL A 177 2.45 0.36 -4.63
C VAL A 177 1.65 0.24 -5.92
N SER A 178 0.79 -0.77 -6.00
CA SER A 178 -0.05 -1.07 -7.18
C SER A 178 -1.55 -1.02 -6.86
N TRP A 179 -1.94 -0.23 -5.87
CA TRP A 179 -3.33 -0.13 -5.40
C TRP A 179 -4.29 0.32 -6.50
N GLY A 180 -5.47 -0.30 -6.54
CA GLY A 180 -6.56 0.04 -7.49
C GLY A 180 -6.25 -0.28 -8.96
N LYS A 181 -5.20 -1.05 -9.25
CA LYS A 181 -4.83 -1.46 -10.61
C LYS A 181 -5.09 -2.93 -10.84
N GLU A 182 -5.70 -3.25 -11.97
CA GLU A 182 -5.85 -4.62 -12.45
C GLU A 182 -4.52 -5.09 -13.09
N ILE A 183 -3.90 -6.13 -12.54
CA ILE A 183 -2.66 -6.70 -13.08
C ILE A 183 -3.02 -7.70 -14.17
N LYS A 184 -3.09 -7.24 -15.42
CA LYS A 184 -3.37 -8.12 -16.59
C LYS A 184 -2.18 -9.01 -16.93
N ARG A 185 -0.97 -8.48 -16.77
CA ARG A 185 0.28 -9.20 -17.01
C ARG A 185 1.33 -8.77 -15.98
N PRO A 186 1.94 -9.69 -15.24
CA PRO A 186 3.01 -9.37 -14.31
C PRO A 186 4.18 -8.65 -15.01
N VAL A 187 4.70 -7.60 -14.38
CA VAL A 187 5.87 -6.85 -14.86
C VAL A 187 7.08 -7.78 -15.05
N THR A 188 7.22 -8.79 -14.19
CA THR A 188 8.25 -9.84 -14.28
C THR A 188 8.25 -10.53 -15.64
N ASP A 189 7.06 -10.82 -16.17
CA ASP A 189 6.90 -11.60 -17.40
C ASP A 189 7.19 -10.73 -18.62
N VAL A 190 6.81 -9.45 -18.58
CA VAL A 190 7.14 -8.49 -19.64
C VAL A 190 8.66 -8.24 -19.69
N VAL A 191 9.29 -8.05 -18.52
CA VAL A 191 10.75 -7.85 -18.44
C VAL A 191 11.51 -9.09 -18.90
N ALA A 192 11.05 -10.29 -18.52
CA ALA A 192 11.65 -11.55 -18.97
C ALA A 192 11.53 -11.72 -20.49
N GLU A 193 10.36 -11.46 -21.08
CA GLU A 193 10.16 -11.51 -22.53
C GLU A 193 11.06 -10.50 -23.26
N ALA A 194 11.13 -9.27 -22.76
CA ALA A 194 11.99 -8.22 -23.31
C ALA A 194 13.45 -8.69 -23.35
N PHE A 195 13.93 -9.26 -22.24
CA PHE A 195 15.28 -9.75 -22.11
C PHE A 195 15.58 -10.91 -23.06
N SER A 196 14.71 -11.93 -23.12
CA SER A 196 14.87 -13.11 -23.97
C SER A 196 14.86 -12.77 -25.47
N ASN A 197 14.02 -11.82 -25.87
CA ASN A 197 13.84 -11.45 -27.28
C ASN A 197 14.64 -10.21 -27.70
N ARG A 198 15.51 -9.69 -26.82
CA ARG A 198 16.30 -8.47 -27.06
C ARG A 198 15.44 -7.28 -27.52
N ARG A 199 14.25 -7.18 -26.94
CA ARG A 199 13.32 -6.08 -27.21
C ARG A 199 13.51 -4.98 -26.19
N ARG A 200 13.57 -3.76 -26.68
CA ARG A 200 13.60 -2.56 -25.86
C ARG A 200 12.34 -2.46 -25.03
N LEU A 201 12.48 -1.94 -23.81
CA LEU A 201 11.40 -1.87 -22.84
C LEU A 201 11.12 -0.43 -22.43
N ALA A 202 9.87 0.00 -22.58
CA ALA A 202 9.37 1.21 -21.94
C ALA A 202 8.87 0.87 -20.53
N ILE A 203 9.36 1.58 -19.52
CA ILE A 203 8.99 1.35 -18.12
C ILE A 203 8.53 2.63 -17.42
N GLU A 204 7.57 2.48 -16.52
CA GLU A 204 7.32 3.43 -15.44
C GLU A 204 8.08 2.95 -14.20
N TYR A 205 9.13 3.67 -13.83
CA TYR A 205 10.00 3.33 -12.70
C TYR A 205 9.75 4.25 -11.51
N ILE A 206 9.54 3.68 -10.33
CA ILE A 206 9.42 4.41 -9.07
C ILE A 206 10.82 4.52 -8.43
N SER A 207 11.52 5.64 -8.60
CA SER A 207 12.83 5.85 -7.98
C SER A 207 12.73 5.88 -6.47
N SER A 208 13.79 5.45 -5.77
CA SER A 208 13.84 5.48 -4.29
C SER A 208 13.87 6.90 -3.73
N ALA A 209 14.56 7.81 -4.42
CA ALA A 209 14.66 9.21 -4.08
C ALA A 209 14.30 10.11 -5.28
N ASP A 210 13.91 11.34 -4.99
CA ASP A 210 13.69 12.40 -5.98
C ASP A 210 14.93 13.30 -6.10
N SER A 211 16.06 12.71 -6.53
CA SER A 211 17.35 13.42 -6.57
C SER A 211 17.44 14.48 -7.68
N ASP A 212 16.54 14.46 -8.67
CA ASP A 212 16.53 15.38 -9.81
C ASP A 212 15.35 16.35 -9.79
N GLY A 213 14.50 16.31 -8.76
CA GLY A 213 13.33 17.19 -8.60
C GLY A 213 12.21 16.94 -9.62
N LEU A 214 12.23 15.79 -10.31
CA LEU A 214 11.25 15.40 -11.32
C LEU A 214 10.18 14.45 -10.75
N GLY A 215 10.19 14.22 -9.44
CA GLY A 215 9.32 13.29 -8.76
C GLY A 215 9.83 11.84 -8.78
N PHE A 216 9.12 10.97 -8.05
CA PHE A 216 9.53 9.57 -7.88
C PHE A 216 9.13 8.68 -9.06
N ARG A 217 8.04 8.98 -9.78
CA ARG A 217 7.60 8.19 -10.95
C ARG A 217 8.28 8.71 -12.21
N LYS A 218 8.98 7.83 -12.91
CA LYS A 218 9.89 8.18 -14.01
C LYS A 218 9.68 7.25 -15.21
N SER A 219 9.40 7.82 -16.38
CA SER A 219 9.37 7.06 -17.63
C SER A 219 10.79 6.81 -18.13
N ARG A 220 11.11 5.57 -18.49
CA ARG A 220 12.42 5.19 -19.02
C ARG A 220 12.26 4.25 -20.20
N LEU A 221 13.20 4.36 -21.13
CA LEU A 221 13.38 3.40 -22.21
C LEU A 221 14.70 2.67 -21.93
N ILE A 222 14.64 1.36 -21.80
CA ILE A 222 15.78 0.54 -21.37
C ILE A 222 16.00 -0.68 -22.25
N ASP A 223 17.27 -1.04 -22.42
CA ASP A 223 17.71 -2.27 -23.09
C ASP A 223 18.31 -3.19 -22.01
N VAL A 224 17.64 -4.30 -21.69
CA VAL A 224 17.98 -5.18 -20.56
C VAL A 224 19.19 -6.07 -20.90
N TYR A 225 20.29 -5.93 -20.17
CA TYR A 225 21.51 -6.71 -20.42
C TYR A 225 21.64 -7.92 -19.50
N ARG A 226 21.16 -7.81 -18.26
CA ARG A 226 21.18 -8.91 -17.29
C ARG A 226 20.09 -8.72 -16.24
N ILE A 227 19.46 -9.82 -15.84
CA ILE A 227 18.56 -9.91 -14.69
C ILE A 227 19.25 -10.79 -13.63
N LYS A 228 19.51 -10.23 -12.45
CA LYS A 228 20.12 -10.96 -11.33
C LYS A 228 19.04 -11.69 -10.51
N PRO A 229 19.39 -12.78 -9.79
CA PRO A 229 18.42 -13.52 -8.95
C PRO A 229 17.73 -12.68 -7.88
N ASN A 230 18.35 -11.61 -7.40
CA ASN A 230 17.77 -10.68 -6.42
C ASN A 230 16.82 -9.63 -7.04
N GLY A 231 16.51 -9.74 -8.35
CA GLY A 231 15.65 -8.81 -9.07
C GLY A 231 16.33 -7.51 -9.49
N GLU A 232 17.64 -7.38 -9.33
CA GLU A 232 18.39 -6.27 -9.94
C GLU A 232 18.52 -6.48 -11.45
N ILE A 233 18.30 -5.41 -12.20
CA ILE A 233 18.34 -5.39 -13.66
C ILE A 233 19.47 -4.44 -14.07
N GLU A 234 20.46 -4.96 -14.77
CA GLU A 234 21.46 -4.16 -15.47
C GLU A 234 20.93 -3.86 -16.87
N ALA A 235 20.75 -2.58 -17.19
CA ALA A 235 20.18 -2.17 -18.48
C ALA A 235 20.78 -0.86 -18.98
N PHE A 236 20.92 -0.72 -20.29
CA PHE A 236 21.24 0.56 -20.90
C PHE A 236 20.03 1.48 -20.84
N CYS A 237 20.21 2.67 -20.26
CA CYS A 237 19.16 3.67 -20.10
C CYS A 237 19.33 4.76 -21.16
N HIS A 238 18.40 4.82 -22.13
CA HIS A 238 18.48 5.76 -23.25
C HIS A 238 18.45 7.23 -22.80
N LEU A 239 17.67 7.55 -21.77
CA LEU A 239 17.64 8.91 -21.21
C LEU A 239 18.97 9.33 -20.57
N ARG A 240 19.70 8.39 -19.95
CA ARG A 240 20.98 8.67 -19.26
C ARG A 240 22.19 8.34 -20.12
N ASN A 241 21.97 7.88 -21.36
CA ASN A 241 22.99 7.45 -22.30
C ASN A 241 24.07 6.55 -21.65
N GLY A 242 23.64 5.50 -20.95
CA GLY A 242 24.56 4.61 -20.27
C GLY A 242 23.91 3.50 -19.46
N VAL A 243 24.72 2.50 -19.08
CA VAL A 243 24.29 1.36 -18.26
C VAL A 243 23.94 1.84 -16.85
N ARG A 244 22.82 1.37 -16.32
CA ARG A 244 22.30 1.66 -14.98
C ARG A 244 21.72 0.40 -14.35
N MET A 245 21.61 0.44 -13.03
CA MET A 245 20.93 -0.57 -12.25
C MET A 245 19.49 -0.15 -11.97
N PHE A 246 18.56 -1.04 -12.27
CA PHE A 246 17.13 -0.94 -11.92
C PHE A 246 16.77 -2.09 -10.98
N ARG A 247 15.65 -1.95 -10.26
CA ARG A 247 15.09 -3.03 -9.43
C ARG A 247 13.71 -3.41 -9.94
N LEU A 248 13.50 -4.71 -10.15
CA LEU A 248 12.25 -5.23 -10.71
C LEU A 248 11.04 -4.83 -9.86
N ASN A 249 11.15 -4.89 -8.54
CA ASN A 249 10.09 -4.49 -7.59
C ASN A 249 9.81 -2.97 -7.54
N ARG A 250 10.51 -2.16 -8.34
CA ARG A 250 10.27 -0.71 -8.48
C ARG A 250 9.76 -0.33 -9.87
N ILE A 251 9.55 -1.29 -10.75
CA ILE A 251 8.91 -1.07 -12.06
C ILE A 251 7.39 -1.19 -11.86
N ALA A 252 6.67 -0.07 -11.97
CA ALA A 252 5.23 0.00 -11.80
C ALA A 252 4.47 -0.44 -13.07
N ARG A 253 5.07 -0.25 -14.24
CA ARG A 253 4.55 -0.67 -15.55
C ARG A 253 5.71 -0.97 -16.48
N ALA A 254 5.53 -1.95 -17.34
CA ALA A 254 6.49 -2.33 -18.37
C ALA A 254 5.74 -2.67 -19.67
N GLU A 255 6.24 -2.19 -20.80
CA GLU A 255 5.70 -2.43 -22.13
C GLU A 255 6.84 -2.65 -23.12
N LEU A 256 6.65 -3.64 -24.00
CA LEU A 256 7.60 -3.92 -25.06
C LEU A 256 7.51 -2.81 -26.11
N ALA A 257 8.65 -2.22 -26.43
CA ALA A 257 8.78 -1.33 -27.56
C ALA A 257 9.06 -2.14 -28.85
N ASP A 258 8.90 -1.50 -30.00
CA ASP A 258 9.06 -2.16 -31.29
C ASP A 258 10.54 -2.39 -31.64
N GLU A 259 11.46 -1.62 -31.05
CA GLU A 259 12.88 -1.72 -31.33
C GLU A 259 13.54 -2.91 -30.62
N THR A 260 14.54 -3.48 -31.28
CA THR A 260 15.46 -4.46 -30.71
C THR A 260 16.86 -3.86 -30.51
N TYR A 261 17.71 -4.54 -29.76
CA TYR A 261 19.09 -4.11 -29.51
C TYR A 261 20.07 -5.30 -29.48
N ALA A 262 21.35 -5.01 -29.72
CA ALA A 262 22.44 -5.94 -29.46
C ALA A 262 23.15 -5.54 -28.16
N ILE A 263 23.63 -6.52 -27.40
CA ILE A 263 24.44 -6.23 -26.21
C ILE A 263 25.90 -6.02 -26.67
N PRO A 264 26.63 -5.00 -26.17
CA PRO A 264 28.01 -4.73 -26.62
C PRO A 264 28.98 -5.93 -26.55
N THR A 265 28.76 -6.88 -25.63
CA THR A 265 29.55 -8.13 -25.56
C THR A 265 29.29 -9.07 -26.73
N ASP A 266 28.08 -9.05 -27.31
CA ASP A 266 27.71 -9.87 -28.46
C ASP A 266 28.44 -9.39 -29.73
N ALA A 267 28.80 -8.11 -29.81
CA ALA A 267 29.51 -7.51 -30.94
C ALA A 267 31.00 -7.91 -31.02
N GLN A 268 31.62 -8.33 -29.91
CA GLN A 268 33.00 -8.82 -29.91
C GLN A 268 33.12 -10.26 -30.47
N GLY A 269 32.01 -10.99 -30.57
CA GLY A 269 31.95 -12.31 -31.22
C GLY A 269 31.86 -12.27 -32.76
N ILE A 270 31.66 -11.08 -33.35
CA ILE A 270 31.47 -10.91 -34.81
C ILE A 270 32.77 -10.47 -35.51
N LEU A 271 33.79 -10.06 -34.75
CA LEU A 271 35.09 -9.60 -35.29
C LEU A 271 36.13 -10.71 -35.50
N PHE A 272 35.76 -11.97 -35.27
CA PHE A 272 36.58 -13.15 -35.56
C PHE A 272 35.78 -14.20 -36.33
N ILE A 273 35.42 -13.89 -37.58
CA ILE A 273 35.10 -14.88 -38.64
C ILE A 273 35.84 -14.45 -39.90
#